data_AF-A0A814BJB4-F1
#
_entry.id   AF-A0A814BJB4-F1
#
_cell.length_a   1.000
_cell.length_b   1.000
_cell.length_c   1.000
_cell.angle_alpha   90.00
_cell.angle_beta   90.00
_cell.angle_gamma   90.00
#
_symmetry.space_group_name_H-M   'P 1'
#
loop_
_entity.id
_entity.type
_entity.pdbx_description
1 polymer ?
#
loop_
_entity_poly.entity_id
_entity_poly.type
_entity_poly.pdbx_seq_one_letter_code
_entity_poly.pdbx_strand_id
1 'polypeptide(L)'
;MKSRLKGLVCLGSGTFLLRQTIRNDTGLYHLQATNESGTATSRLDILIRTVPLPPGASLQISDSGNDYVSLAWHTCPDDGGSYITSYFC
;
A
#
# COMPACT_ATOMS: atom_id res chain seq x y z
N MET A 1 -16.28 1.15 -9.42
CA MET A 1 -16.15 -0.01 -10.33
C MET A 1 -15.44 -1.13 -9.54
N LYS A 2 -16.21 -1.95 -8.80
CA LYS A 2 -15.68 -3.07 -7.99
C LYS A 2 -15.61 -4.31 -8.86
N SER A 3 -14.43 -4.85 -9.15
CA SER A 3 -14.23 -6.26 -9.58
C SER A 3 -12.82 -6.47 -10.15
N ARG A 4 -11.88 -6.98 -9.34
CA ARG A 4 -10.70 -7.74 -9.79
C ARG A 4 -10.24 -8.80 -8.78
N LEU A 5 -11.17 -9.37 -7.99
CA LEU A 5 -10.87 -10.48 -7.09
C LEU A 5 -10.80 -11.77 -7.90
N LYS A 6 -9.60 -12.37 -8.02
CA LYS A 6 -9.45 -13.74 -8.50
C LYS A 6 -9.30 -14.67 -7.29
N GLY A 7 -10.31 -15.48 -7.02
CA GLY A 7 -10.26 -16.53 -6.00
C GLY A 7 -9.74 -17.84 -6.60
N LEU A 8 -8.71 -18.42 -5.99
CA LEU A 8 -8.30 -19.80 -6.24
C LEU A 8 -8.73 -20.62 -5.02
N VAL A 9 -9.71 -21.50 -5.20
CA VAL A 9 -10.20 -22.39 -4.14
C VAL A 9 -9.55 -23.75 -4.32
N CYS A 10 -8.76 -24.18 -3.33
CA CYS A 10 -8.27 -25.54 -3.20
C CYS A 10 -9.04 -26.23 -2.06
N LEU A 11 -9.14 -27.56 -2.08
CA LEU A 11 -9.83 -28.30 -1.02
C LEU A 11 -9.12 -28.07 0.32
N GLY A 12 -9.80 -27.36 1.24
CA GLY A 12 -9.30 -27.05 2.59
C GLY A 12 -8.58 -25.69 2.74
N SER A 13 -8.19 -25.02 1.65
CA SER A 13 -7.62 -23.66 1.71
C SER A 13 -7.91 -22.87 0.42
N GLY A 14 -8.33 -21.61 0.57
CA GLY A 14 -8.59 -20.71 -0.55
C GLY A 14 -7.70 -19.48 -0.46
N THR A 15 -7.09 -19.10 -1.58
CA THR A 15 -6.28 -17.88 -1.67
C THR A 15 -7.00 -16.88 -2.57
N PHE A 16 -7.21 -15.66 -2.05
CA PHE A 16 -7.75 -14.55 -2.83
C PHE A 16 -6.63 -13.58 -3.17
N LEU A 17 -6.47 -13.31 -4.46
CA LEU A 17 -5.46 -12.37 -4.94
C LEU A 17 -6.15 -11.12 -5.50
N LEU A 18 -5.93 -9.99 -4.84
CA LEU A 18 -6.25 -8.66 -5.36
C LEU A 18 -5.03 -8.15 -6.14
N ARG A 19 -5.21 -7.88 -7.43
CA ARG A 19 -4.16 -7.29 -8.29
C ARG A 19 -4.52 -5.85 -8.64
N GLN A 20 -3.49 -5.03 -8.81
CA GLN A 20 -3.62 -3.62 -9.22
C GLN A 20 -4.48 -2.81 -8.24
N THR A 21 -4.24 -3.00 -6.95
CA THR A 21 -4.95 -2.28 -5.89
C THR A 21 -4.50 -0.82 -5.82
N ILE A 22 -5.47 0.07 -5.62
CA ILE A 22 -5.23 1.50 -5.37
C ILE A 22 -5.63 1.85 -3.94
N ARG A 23 -5.19 3.00 -3.40
CA ARG A 23 -5.53 3.40 -2.03
C ARG A 23 -7.03 3.41 -1.74
N ASN A 24 -7.84 3.77 -2.74
CA ASN A 24 -9.29 3.80 -2.61
C ASN A 24 -9.95 2.42 -2.48
N ASP A 25 -9.18 1.33 -2.65
CA ASP A 25 -9.62 -0.03 -2.34
C ASP A 25 -9.47 -0.35 -0.84
N THR A 26 -8.94 0.57 -0.03
CA THR A 26 -8.92 0.43 1.44
C THR A 26 -10.33 0.38 2.00
N GLY A 27 -10.58 -0.53 2.93
CA GLY A 27 -11.84 -0.59 3.65
C GLY A 27 -12.18 -1.99 4.15
N LEU A 28 -13.46 -2.14 4.49
CA LEU A 28 -14.00 -3.35 5.09
C LEU A 28 -14.44 -4.35 4.00
N TYR A 29 -13.83 -5.53 4.02
CA TYR A 29 -14.11 -6.65 3.14
C TYR A 29 -14.85 -7.75 3.88
N HIS A 30 -15.82 -8.36 3.21
CA HIS A 30 -16.56 -9.51 3.70
C HIS A 30 -16.15 -10.74 2.90
N LEU A 31 -15.57 -11.73 3.59
CA LEU A 31 -15.28 -13.02 3.01
C LEU A 31 -16.42 -13.98 3.34
N GLN A 32 -17.12 -14.46 2.33
CA GLN A 32 -18.22 -15.41 2.49
C GLN A 32 -17.85 -16.75 1.85
N ALA A 33 -17.96 -17.82 2.63
CA ALA A 33 -17.80 -19.20 2.18
C ALA A 33 -19.12 -19.93 2.34
N THR A 34 -19.61 -20.52 1.26
CA THR A 34 -20.88 -21.27 1.25
C THR A 34 -20.60 -22.70 0.81
N ASN A 35 -21.10 -23.67 1.57
CA ASN A 35 -21.14 -25.09 1.21
C ASN A 35 -22.59 -25.60 1.29
N GLU A 36 -22.82 -26.87 0.99
CA GLU A 36 -24.17 -27.49 1.03
C GLU A 36 -24.83 -27.41 2.42
N SER A 37 -24.03 -27.31 3.48
CA SER A 37 -24.51 -27.26 4.86
C SER A 37 -24.80 -25.84 5.37
N GLY A 38 -24.37 -24.79 4.66
CA GLY A 38 -24.60 -23.42 5.07
C GLY A 38 -23.57 -22.41 4.59
N THR A 39 -23.64 -21.21 5.16
CA THR A 39 -22.79 -20.07 4.81
C THR A 39 -22.08 -19.54 6.05
N ALA A 40 -20.78 -19.30 5.94
CA ALA A 40 -19.97 -18.60 6.93
C ALA A 40 -19.45 -17.28 6.35
N THR A 41 -19.54 -16.19 7.13
CA THR A 41 -19.07 -14.86 6.72
C THR A 41 -18.07 -14.32 7.74
N SER A 42 -16.93 -13.85 7.27
CA SER A 42 -15.89 -13.19 8.06
C SER A 42 -15.66 -11.75 7.59
N ARG A 43 -15.21 -10.88 8.50
CA ARG A 43 -14.93 -9.47 8.25
C ARG A 43 -13.43 -9.24 8.28
N LEU A 44 -12.92 -8.51 7.29
CA LEU A 44 -11.51 -8.19 7.12
C LEU A 44 -11.37 -6.68 6.93
N ASP A 45 -10.57 -6.03 7.76
CA ASP A 45 -10.19 -4.64 7.56
C ASP A 45 -8.87 -4.59 6.76
N ILE A 46 -8.93 -4.07 5.53
CA ILE A 46 -7.80 -4.06 4.60
C ILE A 46 -7.35 -2.63 4.39
N LEU A 47 -6.09 -2.35 4.77
CA LEU A 47 -5.40 -1.08 4.53
C LEU A 47 -4.35 -1.23 3.42
N ILE A 48 -4.53 -0.52 2.30
CA ILE A 48 -3.56 -0.51 1.20
C ILE A 48 -2.62 0.69 1.38
N ARG A 49 -1.34 0.39 1.59
CA ARG A 49 -0.26 1.37 1.62
C ARG A 49 0.43 1.42 0.27
N THR A 50 0.77 2.61 -0.20
CA THR A 50 1.58 2.78 -1.40
C THR A 50 2.98 3.20 -1.00
N VAL A 51 3.94 3.06 -1.92
CA VAL A 51 5.27 3.64 -1.72
C VAL A 51 5.10 5.16 -1.61
N PRO A 52 5.72 5.83 -0.62
CA PRO A 52 5.77 7.29 -0.57
C PRO A 52 6.33 7.83 -1.87
N LEU A 53 5.87 9.00 -2.31
CA LEU A 53 6.47 9.64 -3.45
C LEU A 53 7.93 10.02 -3.14
N PRO A 54 8.80 10.14 -4.17
CA PRO A 54 10.14 10.69 -3.99
C PRO A 54 10.07 12.00 -3.20
N PRO A 55 11.11 12.36 -2.43
CA PRO A 55 11.14 13.66 -1.76
C PRO A 55 10.80 14.79 -2.74
N GLY A 56 10.13 15.83 -2.22
CA GLY A 56 9.57 16.90 -3.04
C GLY A 56 10.61 17.50 -4.00
N ALA A 57 10.14 17.96 -5.16
CA ALA A 57 10.97 18.37 -6.30
C ALA A 57 12.05 19.43 -6.01
N SER A 58 11.99 20.12 -4.86
CA SER A 58 12.98 21.08 -4.40
C SER A 58 14.15 20.39 -3.69
N LEU A 59 14.92 19.58 -4.42
CA LEU A 59 16.27 19.22 -3.99
C LEU A 59 17.12 20.49 -4.07
N GLN A 60 17.61 20.96 -2.93
CA GLN A 60 18.47 22.12 -2.81
C GLN A 60 19.80 21.70 -2.20
N ILE A 61 20.89 22.26 -2.72
CA ILE A 61 22.18 22.15 -2.05
C ILE A 61 22.15 23.18 -0.93
N SER A 62 22.14 22.72 0.31
CA SER A 62 22.13 23.60 1.48
C SER A 62 23.53 24.09 1.83
N ASP A 63 24.56 23.29 1.53
CA ASP A 63 25.96 23.63 1.76
C ASP A 63 26.88 22.78 0.87
N SER A 64 28.01 23.31 0.46
CA SER A 64 29.00 22.56 -0.31
C SER A 64 30.43 22.98 0.03
N GLY A 65 31.30 21.99 0.17
CA GLY A 65 32.73 22.15 0.34
C GLY A 65 33.51 21.31 -0.67
N ASN A 66 34.85 21.30 -0.55
CA ASN A 66 35.70 20.54 -1.47
C ASN A 66 35.47 19.01 -1.39
N ASP A 67 35.10 18.51 -0.21
CA ASP A 67 34.96 17.07 0.05
C ASP A 67 33.55 16.66 0.50
N TYR A 68 32.59 17.60 0.54
CA TYR A 68 31.24 17.32 1.01
C TYR A 68 30.17 18.15 0.28
N VAL A 69 28.96 17.61 0.27
CA VAL A 69 27.75 18.31 -0.15
C VAL A 69 26.64 18.00 0.82
N SER A 70 25.92 19.03 1.25
CA SER A 70 24.72 18.91 2.07
C SER A 70 23.50 19.15 1.19
N LEU A 71 22.54 18.23 1.28
CA LEU A 71 21.32 18.25 0.50
C LEU A 71 20.13 18.49 1.44
N ALA A 72 19.24 19.39 1.05
CA ALA A 72 17.99 19.67 1.73
C ALA A 72 16.83 19.48 0.74
N TRP A 73 15.76 18.85 1.20
CA TRP A 73 14.54 18.65 0.42
C TRP A 73 13.31 18.69 1.32
N HIS A 74 12.16 18.96 0.72
CA HIS A 74 10.88 18.97 1.43
C HIS A 74 10.25 17.57 1.42
N THR A 75 9.49 17.25 2.47
CA THR A 75 8.66 16.04 2.50
C THR A 75 7.59 16.10 1.42
N CYS A 76 7.31 14.98 0.76
CA CYS A 76 6.27 14.95 -0.26
C CYS A 76 4.87 15.04 0.38
N PRO A 77 3.88 15.68 -0.27
CA PRO A 77 2.52 15.77 0.25
C PRO A 77 1.82 14.41 0.36
N ASP A 78 2.33 13.42 -0.37
CA ASP A 78 1.77 12.07 -0.41
C ASP A 78 2.79 11.03 0.07
N ASP A 79 2.64 10.62 1.33
CA ASP A 79 3.58 9.78 2.09
C ASP A 79 3.33 8.27 1.97
N GLY A 80 2.46 7.84 1.07
CA GLY A 80 2.14 6.41 0.95
C GLY A 80 1.03 5.93 1.87
N GLY A 81 0.51 6.79 2.76
CA GLY A 81 -0.37 6.39 3.86
C GLY A 81 0.40 5.88 5.09
N SER A 82 1.66 6.28 5.25
CA SER A 82 2.50 5.98 6.41
C SER A 82 3.60 7.02 6.56
N TYR A 83 3.98 7.32 7.80
CA TYR A 83 5.13 8.21 8.06
C TYR A 83 6.41 7.69 7.38
N ILE A 84 7.17 8.61 6.80
CA ILE A 84 8.47 8.32 6.17
C ILE A 84 9.48 7.98 7.28
N THR A 85 10.10 6.80 7.20
CA THR A 85 11.03 6.32 8.22
C THR A 85 12.49 6.69 7.94
N SER A 86 12.85 6.80 6.66
CA SER A 86 14.24 7.03 6.24
C SER A 86 14.29 7.50 4.79
N TYR A 87 15.28 8.33 4.49
CA TYR A 87 15.71 8.65 3.14
C TYR A 87 17.05 7.97 2.88
N PHE A 88 17.20 7.32 1.73
CA PHE A 88 18.46 6.72 1.30
C PHE A 88 19.02 7.56 0.15
N CYS A 89 20.30 7.94 0.28
CA CYS A 89 21.10 8.58 -0.75
C CYS A 89 21.88 7.52 -1.52
#